data_AF-B7GEE2-F1
#
_entry.id   AF-B7GEE2-F1
#
_cell.length_a   1.000
_cell.length_b   1.000
_cell.length_c   1.000
_cell.angle_alpha   90.00
_cell.angle_beta   90.00
_cell.angle_gamma   90.00
#
_symmetry.space_group_name_H-M   'P 1'
#
loop_
_entity.id
_entity.type
_entity.pdbx_description
1 polymer ?
#
loop_
_entity_poly.entity_id
_entity_poly.type
_entity_poly.pdbx_seq_one_letter_code
_entity_poly.pdbx_strand_id
1 'polypeptide(L)'
;MTVRMLTVRNSLAFVSLALLLSSSVAWLPRPSLALLPTASSSPVLTGPAFPATVVVESLPHSTPDENSSLVIEDSVEAPSPVPLEQRTSLVLQYGPTAVSVWTGTLATFVLNNVGNIGPIPASSAVSLAAALGLPEKFALAVMCGSFAGMVRFAVVPSILAGGLLGVCCAGMLRLFDSKGWLVGCGGRLGFVAQVACTMQFVARGSWGLLAASPATPSVAALVNPSLYAPSRLLSSFTQLPSIVLSTIAGGIFMRSWKQVLGQSSKPVVKRIGSSVGAVGATGLLGSALIPAAAGPIFCGSFIGMSAPGKLPTLTSLVGACAMAGACQVAMTGVLLGGWGGKLGTAALLGVVLYRGLTHLIGEPSTELTPKPMVTHEPVPVISPVQ
;
A
#
# COMPACT_ATOMS: atom_id res chain seq x y z
N MET A 1 36.55 -5.39 14.34
CA MET A 1 36.55 -4.15 13.52
C MET A 1 36.52 -4.43 12.01
N THR A 2 37.12 -5.51 11.53
CA THR A 2 37.29 -5.83 10.09
C THR A 2 35.98 -6.12 9.34
N VAL A 3 34.98 -6.73 9.99
CA VAL A 3 33.66 -7.02 9.37
C VAL A 3 32.84 -5.74 9.13
N ARG A 4 32.96 -4.72 9.99
CA ARG A 4 32.28 -3.42 9.81
C ARG A 4 32.82 -2.62 8.62
N MET A 5 34.11 -2.77 8.28
CA MET A 5 34.68 -2.08 7.12
C MET A 5 34.23 -2.70 5.79
N LEU A 6 34.04 -4.03 5.72
CA LEU A 6 33.58 -4.67 4.48
C LEU A 6 32.13 -4.27 4.14
N THR A 7 31.25 -4.15 5.14
CA THR A 7 29.84 -3.76 4.89
C THR A 7 29.73 -2.31 4.41
N VAL A 8 30.52 -1.39 4.98
CA VAL A 8 30.52 0.02 4.58
C VAL A 8 31.06 0.20 3.16
N ARG A 9 32.08 -0.56 2.77
CA ARG A 9 32.69 -0.48 1.42
C ARG A 9 31.72 -0.97 0.34
N ASN A 10 30.92 -2.00 0.63
CA ASN A 10 29.91 -2.50 -0.31
C ASN A 10 28.70 -1.57 -0.44
N SER A 11 28.30 -0.87 0.64
CA SER A 11 27.22 0.13 0.58
C SER A 11 27.62 1.39 -0.20
N LEU A 12 28.89 1.84 -0.09
CA LEU A 12 29.39 2.98 -0.86
C LEU A 12 29.51 2.68 -2.36
N ALA A 13 29.90 1.45 -2.73
CA ALA A 13 29.93 1.02 -4.13
C ALA A 13 28.52 1.03 -4.76
N PHE A 14 27.49 0.62 -4.01
CA PHE A 14 26.09 0.65 -4.46
C PHE A 14 25.55 2.07 -4.66
N VAL A 15 25.89 3.01 -3.76
CA VAL A 15 25.48 4.41 -3.86
C VAL A 15 26.18 5.11 -5.03
N SER A 16 27.47 4.88 -5.23
CA SER A 16 28.20 5.44 -6.38
C SER A 16 27.71 4.88 -7.72
N LEU A 17 27.37 3.59 -7.79
CA LEU A 17 26.80 2.98 -8.99
C LEU A 17 25.40 3.56 -9.31
N ALA A 18 24.57 3.79 -8.29
CA ALA A 18 23.26 4.43 -8.46
C ALA A 18 23.37 5.89 -8.92
N LEU A 19 24.33 6.65 -8.41
CA LEU A 19 24.59 8.04 -8.83
C LEU A 19 25.15 8.12 -10.26
N LEU A 20 26.03 7.20 -10.65
CA LEU A 20 26.54 7.08 -12.03
C LEU A 20 25.42 6.72 -13.02
N LEU A 21 24.49 5.83 -12.64
CA LEU A 21 23.34 5.47 -13.47
C LEU A 21 22.31 6.60 -13.60
N SER A 22 22.15 7.45 -12.58
CA SER A 22 21.28 8.64 -12.65
C SER A 22 21.77 9.70 -13.65
N SER A 23 23.08 9.71 -13.93
CA SER A 23 23.70 10.63 -14.89
C SER A 23 23.43 10.22 -16.35
N SER A 24 23.17 8.93 -16.60
CA SER A 24 22.96 8.37 -17.94
C SER A 24 21.51 8.44 -18.44
N VAL A 25 20.54 8.75 -17.57
CA VAL A 25 19.11 8.85 -17.93
C VAL A 25 18.77 10.17 -18.63
N ALA A 26 19.68 11.14 -18.65
CA ALA A 26 19.50 12.42 -19.37
C ALA A 26 19.54 12.29 -20.91
N TRP A 27 19.75 11.08 -21.45
CA TRP A 27 20.00 10.85 -22.88
C TRP A 27 19.03 9.90 -23.61
N LEU A 28 17.89 9.56 -23.01
CA LEU A 28 16.87 8.80 -23.74
C LEU A 28 16.02 9.73 -24.62
N PRO A 29 15.88 9.44 -25.93
CA PRO A 29 15.07 10.26 -26.83
C PRO A 29 13.60 10.25 -26.38
N ARG A 30 13.01 11.44 -26.31
CA ARG A 30 11.57 11.61 -26.05
C ARG A 30 10.80 10.89 -27.16
N PRO A 31 9.78 10.06 -26.84
CA PRO A 31 8.91 9.53 -27.87
C PRO A 31 8.14 10.69 -28.52
N SER A 32 8.30 10.84 -29.82
CA SER A 32 7.58 11.80 -30.64
C SER A 32 6.08 11.62 -30.45
N LEU A 33 5.39 12.70 -30.09
CA LEU A 33 3.94 12.81 -30.08
C LEU A 33 3.40 12.50 -31.48
N ALA A 34 3.01 11.25 -31.72
CA ALA A 34 2.21 10.89 -32.89
C ALA A 34 0.80 11.46 -32.68
N LEU A 35 0.40 12.34 -33.61
CA LEU A 35 -0.94 12.90 -33.70
C LEU A 35 -1.99 11.78 -33.69
N LEU A 36 -2.99 11.91 -32.81
CA LEU A 36 -4.22 11.14 -32.82
C LEU A 36 -5.00 11.42 -34.12
N PRO A 37 -5.39 10.39 -34.90
CA PRO A 37 -6.37 10.57 -35.96
C PRO A 37 -7.76 10.73 -35.36
N THR A 38 -8.52 11.68 -35.91
CA THR A 38 -9.95 11.90 -35.66
C THR A 38 -10.74 10.67 -36.08
N ALA A 39 -11.36 9.99 -35.10
CA ALA A 39 -12.23 8.85 -35.35
C ALA A 39 -13.61 9.31 -35.85
N SER A 40 -13.95 8.95 -37.09
CA SER A 40 -15.30 9.00 -37.65
C SER A 40 -15.94 7.60 -37.69
N SER A 41 -17.26 7.58 -37.50
CA SER A 41 -18.24 6.51 -37.77
C SER A 41 -18.14 5.19 -36.99
N SER A 42 -19.11 5.00 -36.09
CA SER A 42 -19.48 3.73 -35.48
C SER A 42 -20.35 2.88 -36.43
N PRO A 43 -20.21 1.55 -36.45
CA PRO A 43 -21.29 0.67 -36.86
C PRO A 43 -22.08 0.18 -35.63
N VAL A 44 -23.40 0.32 -35.73
CA VAL A 44 -24.39 -0.31 -34.86
C VAL A 44 -24.35 -1.82 -35.10
N LEU A 45 -24.10 -2.60 -34.05
CA LEU A 45 -24.23 -4.06 -34.08
C LEU A 45 -25.26 -4.49 -33.04
N THR A 46 -26.44 -4.89 -33.51
CA THR A 46 -27.49 -5.56 -32.76
C THR A 46 -27.16 -7.04 -32.63
N GLY A 47 -27.14 -7.58 -31.41
CA GLY A 47 -26.95 -9.00 -31.12
C GLY A 47 -27.78 -9.46 -29.91
N PRO A 48 -28.13 -10.75 -29.82
CA PRO A 48 -29.39 -11.21 -29.24
C PRO A 48 -29.39 -11.39 -27.71
N ALA A 49 -30.59 -11.30 -27.16
CA ALA A 49 -30.92 -11.56 -25.76
C ALA A 49 -30.70 -13.04 -25.40
N PHE A 50 -30.01 -13.29 -24.29
CA PHE A 50 -29.96 -14.59 -23.62
C PHE A 50 -30.80 -14.55 -22.34
N PRO A 51 -31.63 -15.57 -22.07
CA PRO A 51 -32.37 -15.67 -20.83
C PRO A 51 -31.48 -16.20 -19.69
N ALA A 52 -31.55 -15.53 -18.54
CA ALA A 52 -30.96 -15.99 -17.30
C ALA A 52 -32.00 -16.79 -16.51
N THR A 53 -31.72 -18.07 -16.27
CA THR A 53 -32.42 -18.86 -15.24
C THR A 53 -31.34 -19.53 -14.40
N VAL A 54 -31.01 -18.94 -13.25
CA VAL A 54 -30.20 -19.58 -12.21
C VAL A 54 -31.17 -20.10 -11.16
N VAL A 55 -31.23 -21.43 -11.06
CA VAL A 55 -31.93 -22.18 -10.03
C VAL A 55 -31.16 -21.99 -8.72
N VAL A 56 -31.84 -21.45 -7.70
CA VAL A 56 -31.33 -21.36 -6.33
C VAL A 56 -31.63 -22.70 -5.65
N GLU A 57 -30.58 -23.48 -5.41
CA GLU A 57 -30.66 -24.71 -4.64
C GLU A 57 -30.66 -24.38 -3.14
N SER A 58 -31.76 -24.76 -2.48
CA SER A 58 -32.03 -24.53 -1.06
C SER A 58 -31.20 -25.45 -0.17
N LEU A 59 -30.34 -24.87 0.68
CA LEU A 59 -29.65 -25.60 1.76
C LEU A 59 -30.60 -25.89 2.94
N PRO A 60 -30.39 -27.02 3.65
CA PRO A 60 -31.28 -27.47 4.72
C PRO A 60 -31.19 -26.62 5.98
N HIS A 61 -32.38 -26.42 6.55
CA HIS A 61 -32.71 -25.65 7.73
C HIS A 61 -32.25 -26.41 8.99
N SER A 62 -31.23 -25.91 9.69
CA SER A 62 -30.88 -26.37 11.04
C SER A 62 -31.76 -25.65 12.06
N THR A 63 -32.53 -26.42 12.82
CA THR A 63 -33.38 -25.99 13.93
C THR A 63 -32.58 -25.29 15.03
N PRO A 64 -32.97 -24.10 15.51
CA PRO A 64 -32.36 -23.48 16.67
C PRO A 64 -32.93 -24.04 17.97
N ASP A 65 -32.04 -24.35 18.92
CA ASP A 65 -32.39 -24.78 20.27
C ASP A 65 -33.16 -23.67 21.02
N GLU A 66 -34.39 -24.01 21.42
CA GLU A 66 -35.19 -23.28 22.40
C GLU A 66 -34.50 -23.32 23.77
N ASN A 67 -33.75 -22.28 24.14
CA ASN A 67 -33.64 -21.78 25.52
C ASN A 67 -32.68 -20.58 25.59
N SER A 68 -33.11 -19.44 25.07
CA SER A 68 -32.47 -18.16 25.35
C SER A 68 -33.56 -17.14 25.64
N SER A 69 -33.87 -17.01 26.93
CA SER A 69 -34.73 -15.98 27.49
C SER A 69 -34.25 -14.60 27.03
N LEU A 70 -35.07 -13.99 26.18
CA LEU A 70 -35.04 -12.60 25.75
C LEU A 70 -35.16 -11.69 26.98
N VAL A 71 -34.02 -11.27 27.51
CA VAL A 71 -33.91 -10.06 28.32
C VAL A 71 -33.90 -8.88 27.35
N ILE A 72 -35.08 -8.32 27.11
CA ILE A 72 -35.25 -7.03 26.44
C ILE A 72 -34.91 -5.97 27.50
N GLU A 73 -33.64 -5.58 27.59
CA GLU A 73 -33.24 -4.36 28.31
C GLU A 73 -33.50 -3.14 27.41
N ASP A 74 -34.63 -2.52 27.73
CA ASP A 74 -34.92 -1.08 27.83
C ASP A 74 -33.98 -0.04 27.20
N SER A 75 -34.63 0.88 26.49
CA SER A 75 -34.29 2.30 26.35
C SER A 75 -32.90 2.63 25.80
N VAL A 76 -32.81 2.72 24.47
CA VAL A 76 -31.72 3.44 23.77
C VAL A 76 -31.81 4.92 24.14
N GLU A 77 -31.20 5.28 25.26
CA GLU A 77 -31.02 6.65 25.71
C GLU A 77 -30.21 7.39 24.63
N ALA A 78 -30.79 8.46 24.08
CA ALA A 78 -30.18 9.21 23.01
C ALA A 78 -28.77 9.66 23.45
N PRO A 79 -27.72 9.41 22.64
CA PRO A 79 -26.35 9.71 23.05
C PRO A 79 -26.23 11.18 23.43
N SER A 80 -25.89 11.44 24.69
CA SER A 80 -25.77 12.78 25.22
C SER A 80 -24.77 13.59 24.38
N PRO A 81 -25.05 14.87 24.10
CA PRO A 81 -24.22 15.67 23.21
C PRO A 81 -22.80 15.77 23.78
N VAL A 82 -21.85 15.16 23.07
CA VAL A 82 -20.43 15.21 23.43
C VAL A 82 -19.98 16.67 23.59
N PRO A 83 -19.37 17.05 24.73
CA PRO A 83 -18.95 18.42 25.00
C PRO A 83 -18.08 19.00 23.86
N LEU A 84 -18.36 20.25 23.48
CA LEU A 84 -17.66 20.97 22.40
C LEU A 84 -16.13 20.97 22.57
N GLU A 85 -15.64 21.00 23.81
CA GLU A 85 -14.22 20.98 24.14
C GLU A 85 -13.51 19.69 23.68
N GLN A 86 -14.20 18.55 23.75
CA GLN A 86 -13.68 17.25 23.30
C GLN A 86 -13.62 17.15 21.77
N ARG A 87 -14.43 17.93 21.03
CA ARG A 87 -14.38 17.97 19.56
C ARG A 87 -13.15 18.73 19.07
N THR A 88 -12.79 19.83 19.74
CA THR A 88 -11.66 20.68 19.37
C THR A 88 -10.32 19.95 19.55
N SER A 89 -10.17 19.18 20.63
CA SER A 89 -8.96 18.38 20.89
C SER A 89 -8.73 17.30 19.83
N LEU A 90 -9.81 16.64 19.36
CA LEU A 90 -9.74 15.68 18.27
C LEU A 90 -9.30 16.32 16.94
N VAL A 91 -9.86 17.48 16.58
CA VAL A 91 -9.48 18.16 15.33
C VAL A 91 -8.01 18.57 15.34
N LEU A 92 -7.53 19.14 16.46
CA LEU A 92 -6.13 19.52 16.63
C LEU A 92 -5.18 18.33 16.56
N GLN A 93 -5.57 17.17 17.10
CA GLN A 93 -4.71 15.99 17.14
C GLN A 93 -4.61 15.26 15.78
N TYR A 94 -5.70 15.21 15.01
CA TYR A 94 -5.76 14.46 13.74
C TYR A 94 -5.58 15.33 12.49
N GLY A 95 -5.82 16.63 12.59
CA GLY A 95 -5.71 17.59 11.50
C GLY A 95 -4.37 17.49 10.76
N PRO A 96 -3.21 17.56 11.45
CA PRO A 96 -1.90 17.49 10.80
C PRO A 96 -1.66 16.17 10.03
N THR A 97 -2.15 15.04 10.55
CA THR A 97 -2.06 13.74 9.86
C THR A 97 -2.92 13.75 8.59
N ALA A 98 -4.16 14.26 8.67
CA ALA A 98 -5.06 14.32 7.51
C ALA A 98 -4.50 15.23 6.40
N VAL A 99 -3.96 16.40 6.77
CA VAL A 99 -3.28 17.31 5.83
C VAL A 99 -2.07 16.63 5.19
N SER A 100 -1.31 15.83 5.95
CA SER A 100 -0.17 15.07 5.43
C SER A 100 -0.61 14.01 4.40
N VAL A 101 -1.66 13.24 4.68
CA VAL A 101 -2.22 12.27 3.71
C VAL A 101 -2.67 12.99 2.45
N TRP A 102 -3.47 14.05 2.58
CA TRP A 102 -3.99 14.82 1.45
C TRP A 102 -2.87 15.39 0.58
N THR A 103 -1.83 15.96 1.20
CA THR A 103 -0.66 16.51 0.50
C THR A 103 0.10 15.42 -0.26
N GLY A 104 0.30 14.25 0.37
CA GLY A 104 0.93 13.09 -0.29
C GLY A 104 0.14 12.59 -1.49
N THR A 105 -1.19 12.52 -1.37
CA THR A 105 -2.08 12.16 -2.48
C THR A 105 -1.96 13.13 -3.63
N LEU A 106 -2.08 14.44 -3.37
CA LEU A 106 -2.06 15.45 -4.42
C LEU A 106 -0.70 15.54 -5.10
N ALA A 107 0.38 15.54 -4.33
CA ALA A 107 1.75 15.60 -4.86
C ALA A 107 2.04 14.40 -5.77
N THR A 108 1.73 13.18 -5.33
CA THR A 108 1.94 11.99 -6.17
C THR A 108 1.01 11.98 -7.38
N PHE A 109 -0.25 12.40 -7.24
CA PHE A 109 -1.20 12.47 -8.36
C PHE A 109 -0.73 13.44 -9.45
N VAL A 110 -0.26 14.62 -9.07
CA VAL A 110 0.28 15.63 -10.00
C VAL A 110 1.55 15.11 -10.67
N LEU A 111 2.52 14.57 -9.91
CA LEU A 111 3.76 14.04 -10.48
C LEU A 111 3.51 12.84 -11.43
N ASN A 112 2.57 11.96 -11.07
CA ASN A 112 2.22 10.79 -11.86
C ASN A 112 1.52 11.18 -13.17
N ASN A 113 0.51 12.06 -13.10
CA ASN A 113 -0.37 12.32 -14.24
C ASN A 113 -0.01 13.57 -15.05
N VAL A 114 0.43 14.65 -14.40
CA VAL A 114 0.86 15.89 -15.06
C VAL A 114 2.35 15.79 -15.44
N GLY A 115 3.17 15.28 -14.51
CA GLY A 115 4.60 15.09 -14.72
C GLY A 115 4.97 13.88 -15.58
N ASN A 116 4.04 12.95 -15.83
CA ASN A 116 4.27 11.70 -16.57
C ASN A 116 5.47 10.87 -16.06
N ILE A 117 5.84 11.02 -14.78
CA ILE A 117 6.97 10.30 -14.19
C ILE A 117 6.64 8.81 -14.02
N GLY A 118 5.34 8.49 -13.90
CA GLY A 118 4.84 7.16 -13.61
C GLY A 118 4.55 6.95 -12.11
N PRO A 119 3.69 5.97 -11.76
CA PRO A 119 3.10 5.91 -10.43
C PRO A 119 4.09 5.53 -9.34
N ILE A 120 4.95 4.54 -9.60
CA ILE A 120 5.96 4.04 -8.66
C ILE A 120 7.05 5.09 -8.40
N PRO A 121 7.75 5.63 -9.41
CA PRO A 121 8.77 6.65 -9.18
C PRO A 121 8.18 7.93 -8.55
N ALA A 122 6.98 8.38 -8.93
CA ALA A 122 6.33 9.53 -8.32
C ALA A 122 6.04 9.31 -6.82
N SER A 123 5.44 8.17 -6.44
CA SER A 123 5.17 7.84 -5.03
C SER A 123 6.46 7.65 -4.23
N SER A 124 7.48 7.07 -4.85
CA SER A 124 8.78 6.82 -4.24
C SER A 124 9.53 8.12 -3.96
N ALA A 125 9.50 9.07 -4.89
CA ALA A 125 10.05 10.42 -4.71
C ALA A 125 9.34 11.17 -3.58
N VAL A 126 7.99 11.16 -3.56
CA VAL A 126 7.20 11.82 -2.50
C VAL A 126 7.47 11.19 -1.13
N SER A 127 7.55 9.86 -1.04
CA SER A 127 7.84 9.16 0.21
C SER A 127 9.26 9.45 0.71
N LEU A 128 10.26 9.49 -0.18
CA LEU A 128 11.63 9.82 0.18
C LEU A 128 11.77 11.28 0.64
N ALA A 129 11.13 12.21 -0.06
CA ALA A 129 11.09 13.62 0.33
C ALA A 129 10.42 13.81 1.71
N ALA A 130 9.31 13.11 1.96
CA ALA A 130 8.63 13.11 3.25
C ALA A 130 9.51 12.55 4.37
N ALA A 131 10.24 11.46 4.12
CA ALA A 131 11.15 10.88 5.11
C ALA A 131 12.30 11.82 5.49
N LEU A 132 12.76 12.66 4.55
CA LEU A 132 13.81 13.65 4.80
C LEU A 132 13.28 14.89 5.52
N GLY A 133 12.12 15.39 5.11
CA GLY A 133 11.56 16.67 5.57
C GLY A 133 10.69 16.59 6.82
N LEU A 134 10.03 15.45 7.07
CA LEU A 134 8.98 15.34 8.08
C LEU A 134 9.33 14.33 9.19
N PRO A 135 8.74 14.50 10.40
CA PRO A 135 8.72 13.45 11.42
C PRO A 135 8.11 12.14 10.90
N GLU A 136 8.59 11.00 11.40
CA GLU A 136 8.20 9.66 10.93
C GLU A 136 6.68 9.44 10.91
N LYS A 137 5.96 9.95 11.92
CA LYS A 137 4.50 9.87 12.00
C LYS A 137 3.82 10.52 10.79
N PHE A 138 4.26 11.71 10.39
CA PHE A 138 3.71 12.42 9.23
C PHE A 138 4.22 11.86 7.92
N ALA A 139 5.47 11.37 7.87
CA ALA A 139 6.03 10.71 6.69
C ALA A 139 5.24 9.44 6.33
N LEU A 140 4.81 8.65 7.32
CA LEU A 140 3.92 7.49 7.11
C LEU A 140 2.54 7.90 6.57
N ALA A 141 2.00 9.01 7.05
CA ALA A 141 0.74 9.57 6.56
C ALA A 141 0.86 10.03 5.10
N VAL A 142 1.93 10.77 4.76
CA VAL A 142 2.24 11.17 3.38
C VAL A 142 2.40 9.95 2.47
N MET A 143 3.10 8.92 2.93
CA MET A 143 3.27 7.66 2.18
C MET A 143 1.91 7.01 1.90
N CYS A 144 1.02 6.89 2.89
CA CYS A 144 -0.33 6.38 2.68
C CYS A 144 -1.08 7.19 1.61
N GLY A 145 -1.03 8.52 1.70
CA GLY A 145 -1.59 9.42 0.70
C GLY A 145 -1.01 9.20 -0.70
N SER A 146 0.31 9.03 -0.81
CA SER A 146 0.99 8.79 -2.09
C SER A 146 0.51 7.53 -2.80
N PHE A 147 0.15 6.48 -2.06
CA PHE A 147 -0.40 5.26 -2.64
C PHE A 147 -1.78 5.47 -3.27
N ALA A 148 -2.61 6.32 -2.68
CA ALA A 148 -3.86 6.75 -3.28
C ALA A 148 -3.60 7.65 -4.51
N GLY A 149 -2.60 8.52 -4.43
CA GLY A 149 -2.18 9.43 -5.51
C GLY A 149 -1.61 8.74 -6.77
N MET A 150 -1.25 7.46 -6.71
CA MET A 150 -0.86 6.68 -7.91
C MET A 150 -1.99 6.47 -8.92
N VAL A 151 -3.22 6.86 -8.56
CA VAL A 151 -4.37 6.74 -9.43
C VAL A 151 -4.19 7.51 -10.75
N ARG A 152 -4.66 6.95 -11.86
CA ARG A 152 -4.58 7.59 -13.18
C ARG A 152 -5.78 8.49 -13.47
N PHE A 153 -5.62 9.47 -14.37
CA PHE A 153 -6.73 10.31 -14.88
C PHE A 153 -7.92 9.50 -15.43
N ALA A 154 -7.67 8.29 -15.96
CA ALA A 154 -8.73 7.39 -16.41
C ALA A 154 -9.71 7.00 -15.29
N VAL A 155 -9.24 6.94 -14.04
CA VAL A 155 -10.05 6.58 -12.86
C VAL A 155 -10.52 7.84 -12.13
N VAL A 156 -9.65 8.84 -11.99
CA VAL A 156 -9.91 10.09 -11.27
C VAL A 156 -9.64 11.26 -12.24
N PRO A 157 -10.66 11.78 -12.94
CA PRO A 157 -10.46 12.64 -14.12
C PRO A 157 -10.05 14.08 -13.81
N SER A 158 -10.01 14.48 -12.53
CA SER A 158 -9.67 15.85 -12.15
C SER A 158 -8.80 15.92 -10.91
N ILE A 159 -8.01 16.99 -10.81
CA ILE A 159 -7.18 17.29 -9.62
C ILE A 159 -8.07 17.43 -8.38
N LEU A 160 -9.26 18.04 -8.52
CA LEU A 160 -10.23 18.15 -7.44
C LEU A 160 -10.69 16.78 -6.95
N ALA A 161 -10.96 15.84 -7.86
CA ALA A 161 -11.31 14.47 -7.50
C ALA A 161 -10.11 13.74 -6.83
N GLY A 162 -8.87 14.04 -7.24
CA GLY A 162 -7.66 13.57 -6.53
C GLY A 162 -7.54 14.16 -5.12
N GLY A 163 -7.91 15.42 -4.92
CA GLY A 163 -8.00 16.04 -3.61
C GLY A 163 -9.06 15.37 -2.72
N LEU A 164 -10.25 15.09 -3.26
CA LEU A 164 -11.30 14.36 -2.54
C LEU A 164 -10.85 12.93 -2.17
N LEU A 165 -10.10 12.26 -3.05
CA LEU A 165 -9.47 10.97 -2.75
C LEU A 165 -8.56 11.06 -1.51
N GLY A 166 -7.77 12.13 -1.40
CA GLY A 166 -6.90 12.38 -0.25
C GLY A 166 -7.69 12.51 1.04
N VAL A 167 -8.84 13.20 1.02
CA VAL A 167 -9.74 13.32 2.17
C VAL A 167 -10.34 11.97 2.56
N CYS A 168 -10.83 11.20 1.59
CA CYS A 168 -11.33 9.83 1.81
C CYS A 168 -10.24 8.93 2.39
N CYS A 169 -9.01 9.00 1.87
CA CYS A 169 -7.87 8.23 2.35
C CYS A 169 -7.50 8.60 3.79
N ALA A 170 -7.50 9.89 4.14
CA ALA A 170 -7.26 10.35 5.51
C ALA A 170 -8.32 9.83 6.49
N GLY A 171 -9.60 9.86 6.08
CA GLY A 171 -10.70 9.29 6.86
C GLY A 171 -10.53 7.78 7.10
N MET A 172 -10.20 7.03 6.05
CA MET A 172 -9.95 5.59 6.16
C MET A 172 -8.72 5.27 7.02
N LEU A 173 -7.64 6.04 6.89
CA LEU A 173 -6.45 5.86 7.74
C LEU A 173 -6.79 6.08 9.21
N ARG A 174 -7.54 7.14 9.52
CA ARG A 174 -8.02 7.41 10.88
C ARG A 174 -8.87 6.27 11.43
N LEU A 175 -9.78 5.73 10.62
CA LEU A 175 -10.62 4.59 11.02
C LEU A 175 -9.74 3.39 11.39
N PHE A 176 -8.78 3.02 10.53
CA PHE A 176 -7.88 1.90 10.79
C PHE A 176 -6.97 2.13 12.01
N ASP A 177 -6.49 3.35 12.23
CA ASP A 177 -5.68 3.70 13.40
C ASP A 177 -6.51 3.67 14.68
N SER A 178 -7.75 4.16 14.67
CA SER A 178 -8.64 4.15 15.84
C SER A 178 -8.98 2.74 16.32
N LYS A 179 -9.07 1.78 15.39
CA LYS A 179 -9.37 0.37 15.70
C LYS A 179 -8.12 -0.49 15.89
N GLY A 180 -6.92 0.06 15.69
CA GLY A 180 -5.66 -0.71 15.76
C GLY A 180 -5.60 -1.86 14.76
N TRP A 181 -6.37 -1.81 13.67
CA TRP A 181 -6.47 -2.92 12.72
C TRP A 181 -5.18 -3.08 11.93
N LEU A 182 -4.65 -4.31 11.91
CA LEU A 182 -3.47 -4.73 11.12
C LEU A 182 -2.18 -3.99 11.50
N VAL A 183 -2.09 -3.47 12.73
CA VAL A 183 -0.87 -2.78 13.20
C VAL A 183 0.32 -3.74 13.13
N GLY A 184 1.41 -3.24 12.53
CA GLY A 184 2.64 -4.00 12.33
C GLY A 184 2.64 -4.93 11.12
N CYS A 185 1.54 -5.07 10.37
CA CYS A 185 1.54 -5.80 9.12
C CYS A 185 1.98 -4.89 7.95
N GLY A 186 2.98 -5.34 7.19
CA GLY A 186 3.37 -4.69 5.95
C GLY A 186 2.20 -4.57 4.97
N GLY A 187 2.17 -3.49 4.18
CA GLY A 187 1.12 -3.27 3.18
C GLY A 187 -0.18 -2.61 3.69
N ARG A 188 -0.38 -2.49 5.02
CA ARG A 188 -1.57 -1.85 5.63
C ARG A 188 -1.92 -0.49 5.00
N LEU A 189 -0.94 0.39 4.82
CA LEU A 189 -1.17 1.72 4.26
C LEU A 189 -1.66 1.69 2.81
N GLY A 190 -1.19 0.73 2.01
CA GLY A 190 -1.69 0.56 0.64
C GLY A 190 -3.07 -0.06 0.59
N PHE A 191 -3.40 -0.95 1.54
CA PHE A 191 -4.77 -1.44 1.69
C PHE A 191 -5.75 -0.32 2.06
N VAL A 192 -5.38 0.58 2.97
CA VAL A 192 -6.18 1.78 3.30
C VAL A 192 -6.40 2.64 2.06
N ALA A 193 -5.35 2.90 1.28
CA ALA A 193 -5.45 3.66 0.03
C ALA A 193 -6.37 2.97 -1.00
N GLN A 194 -6.28 1.65 -1.12
CA GLN A 194 -7.11 0.83 -1.99
C GLN A 194 -8.59 0.93 -1.59
N VAL A 195 -8.93 0.79 -0.30
CA VAL A 195 -10.31 0.93 0.19
C VAL A 195 -10.84 2.34 -0.07
N ALA A 196 -10.02 3.37 0.12
CA ALA A 196 -10.39 4.74 -0.20
C ALA A 196 -10.68 4.96 -1.70
N CYS A 197 -9.86 4.38 -2.58
CA CYS A 197 -10.09 4.42 -4.04
C CYS A 197 -11.40 3.72 -4.42
N THR A 198 -11.65 2.52 -3.86
CA THR A 198 -12.90 1.79 -4.08
C THR A 198 -14.11 2.58 -3.59
N MET A 199 -14.04 3.14 -2.38
CA MET A 199 -15.13 3.92 -1.79
C MET A 199 -15.46 5.15 -2.64
N GLN A 200 -14.45 5.88 -3.11
CA GLN A 200 -14.68 7.01 -4.00
C GLN A 200 -15.26 6.59 -5.36
N PHE A 201 -14.79 5.47 -5.92
CA PHE A 201 -15.30 4.94 -7.17
C PHE A 201 -16.78 4.55 -7.06
N VAL A 202 -17.15 3.83 -6.00
CA VAL A 202 -18.54 3.46 -5.71
C VAL A 202 -19.39 4.70 -5.48
N ALA A 203 -18.94 5.65 -4.65
CA ALA A 203 -19.67 6.88 -4.38
C ALA A 203 -19.94 7.69 -5.66
N ARG A 204 -18.96 7.76 -6.56
CA ARG A 204 -19.12 8.45 -7.86
C ARG A 204 -20.06 7.69 -8.79
N GLY A 205 -20.04 6.36 -8.79
CA GLY A 205 -20.98 5.53 -9.56
C GLY A 205 -22.43 5.70 -9.07
N SER A 206 -22.65 5.65 -7.75
CA SER A 206 -23.97 5.88 -7.14
C SER A 206 -24.47 7.30 -7.40
N TRP A 207 -23.60 8.31 -7.32
CA TRP A 207 -23.98 9.69 -7.62
C TRP A 207 -24.33 9.89 -9.11
N GLY A 208 -23.59 9.26 -10.02
CA GLY A 208 -23.88 9.32 -11.45
C GLY A 208 -25.25 8.72 -11.82
N LEU A 209 -25.63 7.62 -11.17
CA LEU A 209 -26.95 7.01 -11.32
C LEU A 209 -28.08 7.94 -10.84
N LEU A 210 -27.87 8.66 -9.73
CA LEU A 210 -28.88 9.56 -9.18
C LEU A 210 -28.95 10.91 -9.90
N ALA A 211 -27.82 11.44 -10.36
CA ALA A 211 -27.74 12.77 -10.96
C ALA A 211 -28.07 12.79 -12.46
N ALA A 212 -28.45 11.65 -13.07
CA ALA A 212 -28.80 11.50 -14.48
C ALA A 212 -27.84 12.21 -15.46
N SER A 213 -26.55 12.32 -15.09
CA SER A 213 -25.58 13.09 -15.85
C SER A 213 -24.93 12.17 -16.89
N PRO A 214 -25.13 12.40 -18.20
CA PRO A 214 -24.67 11.51 -19.27
C PRO A 214 -23.14 11.48 -19.46
N ALA A 215 -22.37 12.22 -18.65
CA ALA A 215 -20.93 12.40 -18.83
C ALA A 215 -20.05 11.48 -17.96
N THR A 216 -20.61 10.57 -17.16
CA THR A 216 -19.75 9.62 -16.43
C THR A 216 -19.32 8.49 -17.38
N PRO A 217 -18.00 8.33 -17.65
CA PRO A 217 -17.52 7.19 -18.43
C PRO A 217 -18.04 5.91 -17.78
N SER A 218 -18.67 5.05 -18.57
CA SER A 218 -19.28 3.84 -18.05
C SER A 218 -18.21 3.02 -17.33
N VAL A 219 -18.55 2.49 -16.15
CA VAL A 219 -17.73 1.52 -15.41
C VAL A 219 -17.27 0.37 -16.33
N ALA A 220 -18.10 0.04 -17.33
CA ALA A 220 -17.82 -0.92 -18.39
C ALA A 220 -16.60 -0.54 -19.27
N ALA A 221 -16.31 0.74 -19.49
CA ALA A 221 -15.13 1.16 -20.25
C ALA A 221 -13.81 0.92 -19.48
N LEU A 222 -13.87 0.87 -18.15
CA LEU A 222 -12.71 0.60 -17.30
C LEU A 222 -12.43 -0.90 -17.19
N VAL A 223 -13.48 -1.73 -17.10
CA VAL A 223 -13.34 -3.19 -17.10
C VAL A 223 -13.11 -3.64 -18.53
N ASN A 224 -11.87 -3.85 -18.94
CA ASN A 224 -11.60 -4.43 -20.24
C ASN A 224 -11.72 -5.96 -20.13
N PRO A 225 -12.82 -6.60 -20.62
CA PRO A 225 -13.02 -8.04 -20.48
C PRO A 225 -11.92 -8.85 -21.16
N SER A 226 -11.21 -8.27 -22.14
CA SER A 226 -10.04 -8.91 -22.77
C SER A 226 -8.87 -9.15 -21.80
N LEU A 227 -8.82 -8.44 -20.66
CA LEU A 227 -7.83 -8.70 -19.61
C LEU A 227 -8.10 -10.02 -18.87
N TYR A 228 -9.32 -10.54 -18.93
CA TYR A 228 -9.73 -11.82 -18.34
C TYR A 228 -9.67 -12.98 -19.34
N ALA A 229 -9.10 -12.78 -20.53
CA ALA A 229 -8.91 -13.86 -21.47
C ALA A 229 -8.02 -14.96 -20.84
N PRO A 230 -8.38 -16.24 -20.97
CA PRO A 230 -7.63 -17.35 -20.35
C PRO A 230 -6.16 -17.40 -20.81
N SER A 231 -5.86 -16.92 -22.02
CA SER A 231 -4.48 -16.78 -22.52
C SER A 231 -3.64 -15.79 -21.69
N ARG A 232 -4.24 -14.68 -21.23
CA ARG A 232 -3.58 -13.71 -20.34
C ARG A 232 -3.34 -14.29 -18.96
N LEU A 233 -4.30 -15.04 -18.43
CA LEU A 233 -4.13 -15.76 -17.16
C LEU A 233 -2.96 -16.75 -17.24
N LEU A 234 -2.88 -17.56 -18.31
CA LEU A 234 -1.79 -18.50 -18.50
C LEU A 234 -0.43 -17.79 -18.63
N SER A 235 -0.36 -16.68 -19.36
CA SER A 235 0.86 -15.85 -19.44
C SER A 235 1.25 -15.22 -18.10
N SER A 236 0.28 -14.98 -17.21
CA SER A 236 0.57 -14.45 -15.88
C SER A 236 1.22 -15.51 -14.99
N PHE A 237 0.89 -16.79 -15.17
CA PHE A 237 1.56 -17.90 -14.49
C PHE A 237 3.02 -18.06 -14.93
N THR A 238 3.35 -17.82 -16.20
CA THR A 238 4.75 -17.90 -16.66
C THR A 238 5.62 -16.76 -16.10
N GLN A 239 5.01 -15.62 -15.76
CA GLN A 239 5.66 -14.49 -15.08
C GLN A 239 5.72 -14.63 -13.55
N LEU A 240 5.03 -15.60 -12.97
CA LEU A 240 4.96 -15.77 -11.52
C LEU A 240 6.36 -15.90 -10.87
N PRO A 241 7.32 -16.70 -11.40
CA PRO A 241 8.64 -16.81 -10.78
C PRO A 241 9.39 -15.47 -10.76
N SER A 242 9.34 -14.69 -11.84
CA SER A 242 10.04 -13.40 -11.91
C SER A 242 9.43 -12.37 -10.97
N ILE A 243 8.10 -12.33 -10.86
CA ILE A 243 7.36 -11.47 -9.92
C ILE A 243 7.69 -11.84 -8.47
N VAL A 244 7.68 -13.13 -8.14
CA VAL A 244 8.01 -13.63 -6.79
C VAL A 244 9.46 -13.29 -6.44
N LEU A 245 10.42 -13.60 -7.30
CA LEU A 245 11.85 -13.30 -7.05
C LEU A 245 12.10 -11.81 -6.88
N SER A 246 11.47 -10.97 -7.71
CA SER A 246 11.59 -9.51 -7.62
C SER A 246 10.96 -8.97 -6.34
N THR A 247 9.84 -9.54 -5.89
CA THR A 247 9.20 -9.20 -4.61
C THR A 247 10.08 -9.61 -3.42
N ILE A 248 10.70 -10.78 -3.47
CA ILE A 248 11.66 -11.23 -2.45
C ILE A 248 12.86 -10.27 -2.41
N ALA A 249 13.43 -9.92 -3.57
CA ALA A 249 14.55 -9.00 -3.67
C ALA A 249 14.24 -7.63 -3.04
N GLY A 250 13.08 -7.06 -3.34
CA GLY A 250 12.62 -5.81 -2.73
C GLY A 250 12.46 -5.88 -1.21
N GLY A 251 11.91 -7.00 -0.69
CA GLY A 251 11.76 -7.21 0.75
C GLY A 251 13.09 -7.38 1.48
N ILE A 252 14.03 -8.14 0.90
CA ILE A 252 15.38 -8.31 1.45
C ILE A 252 16.13 -6.97 1.44
N PHE A 253 16.14 -6.29 0.30
CA PHE A 253 16.80 -5.00 0.14
C PHE A 253 16.32 -3.99 1.18
N MET A 254 15.00 -3.87 1.35
CA MET A 254 14.39 -3.01 2.35
C MET A 254 14.87 -3.31 3.78
N ARG A 255 14.91 -4.60 4.18
CA ARG A 255 15.33 -5.00 5.53
C ARG A 255 16.82 -4.76 5.74
N SER A 256 17.65 -5.06 4.75
CA SER A 256 19.10 -4.76 4.78
C SER A 256 19.36 -3.25 4.84
N TRP A 257 18.63 -2.45 4.06
CA TRP A 257 18.75 -0.99 4.07
C TRP A 257 18.46 -0.41 5.45
N LYS A 258 17.37 -0.85 6.08
CA LYS A 258 16.99 -0.43 7.43
C LYS A 258 18.04 -0.84 8.48
N GLN A 259 18.62 -2.03 8.36
CA GLN A 259 19.69 -2.49 9.26
C GLN A 259 20.97 -1.65 9.12
N VAL A 260 21.39 -1.36 7.88
CA VAL A 260 22.66 -0.64 7.62
C VAL A 260 22.52 0.84 7.97
N LEU A 261 21.47 1.51 7.49
CA LEU A 261 21.31 2.95 7.70
C LEU A 261 20.69 3.30 9.06
N GLY A 262 19.88 2.40 9.63
CA GLY A 262 19.27 2.61 10.94
C GLY A 262 20.26 2.68 12.10
N GLN A 263 21.48 2.15 11.93
CA GLN A 263 22.56 2.23 12.91
C GLN A 263 23.39 3.52 12.82
N SER A 264 23.14 4.38 11.83
CA SER A 264 23.94 5.59 11.64
C SER A 264 23.63 6.67 12.69
N SER A 265 24.68 7.27 13.27
CA SER A 265 24.56 8.42 14.18
C SER A 265 24.19 9.72 13.46
N LYS A 266 24.39 9.80 12.13
CA LYS A 266 24.12 11.03 11.37
C LYS A 266 22.60 11.19 11.19
N PRO A 267 22.01 12.35 11.56
CA PRO A 267 20.55 12.52 11.59
C PRO A 267 19.91 12.34 10.21
N VAL A 268 20.55 12.83 9.14
CA VAL A 268 20.05 12.67 7.76
C VAL A 268 20.05 11.20 7.33
N VAL A 269 21.13 10.47 7.59
CA VAL A 269 21.24 9.05 7.24
C VAL A 269 20.21 8.23 8.03
N LYS A 270 20.01 8.57 9.30
CA LYS A 270 18.97 7.96 10.14
C LYS A 270 17.56 8.20 9.59
N ARG A 271 17.27 9.41 9.08
CA ARG A 271 15.98 9.73 8.42
C ARG A 271 15.78 8.93 7.13
N ILE A 272 16.81 8.79 6.30
CA ILE A 272 16.77 7.94 5.09
C ILE A 272 16.61 6.46 5.44
N GLY A 273 17.21 6.03 6.57
CA GLY A 273 17.05 4.69 7.12
C GLY A 273 15.69 4.42 7.77
N SER A 274 14.80 5.42 7.85
CA SER A 274 13.42 5.20 8.29
C SER A 274 12.69 4.24 7.35
N SER A 275 11.62 3.62 7.85
CA SER A 275 10.84 2.68 7.03
C SER A 275 10.23 3.38 5.81
N VAL A 276 9.91 4.67 5.90
CA VAL A 276 9.38 5.45 4.77
C VAL A 276 10.47 5.74 3.74
N GLY A 277 11.63 6.20 4.20
CA GLY A 277 12.77 6.54 3.33
C GLY A 277 13.30 5.33 2.59
N ALA A 278 13.41 4.19 3.27
CA ALA A 278 13.87 2.94 2.69
C ALA A 278 12.95 2.41 1.58
N VAL A 279 11.63 2.51 1.74
CA VAL A 279 10.66 2.17 0.66
C VAL A 279 10.77 3.14 -0.51
N GLY A 280 10.86 4.45 -0.23
CA GLY A 280 11.07 5.46 -1.27
C GLY A 280 12.36 5.21 -2.07
N ALA A 281 13.45 4.88 -1.40
CA ALA A 281 14.71 4.51 -2.04
C ALA A 281 14.58 3.21 -2.86
N THR A 282 13.94 2.18 -2.29
CA THR A 282 13.73 0.88 -2.97
C THR A 282 12.91 1.05 -4.24
N GLY A 283 11.83 1.83 -4.20
CA GLY A 283 10.97 2.07 -5.35
C GLY A 283 11.63 2.92 -6.44
N LEU A 284 12.40 3.96 -6.07
CA LEU A 284 13.17 4.75 -7.02
C LEU A 284 14.27 3.90 -7.70
N LEU A 285 15.06 3.17 -6.92
CA LEU A 285 16.12 2.31 -7.44
C LEU A 285 15.54 1.16 -8.28
N GLY A 286 14.47 0.51 -7.83
CA GLY A 286 13.79 -0.53 -8.59
C GLY A 286 13.27 -0.01 -9.94
N SER A 287 12.67 1.19 -9.94
CA SER A 287 12.17 1.84 -11.17
C SER A 287 13.27 2.27 -12.12
N ALA A 288 14.43 2.68 -11.60
CA ALA A 288 15.57 3.12 -12.41
C ALA A 288 16.38 1.95 -12.97
N LEU A 289 16.61 0.91 -12.16
CA LEU A 289 17.48 -0.22 -12.52
C LEU A 289 16.76 -1.30 -13.32
N ILE A 290 15.53 -1.63 -12.92
CA ILE A 290 14.75 -2.74 -13.52
C ILE A 290 13.29 -2.31 -13.66
N PRO A 291 12.96 -1.41 -14.61
CA PRO A 291 11.61 -0.87 -14.76
C PRO A 291 10.50 -1.94 -14.86
N ALA A 292 10.81 -3.06 -15.53
CA ALA A 292 9.89 -4.20 -15.68
C ALA A 292 9.54 -4.89 -14.35
N ALA A 293 10.42 -4.83 -13.35
CA ALA A 293 10.25 -5.44 -12.04
C ALA A 293 9.94 -4.41 -10.94
N ALA A 294 9.77 -3.13 -11.29
CA ALA A 294 9.60 -2.05 -10.33
C ALA A 294 8.39 -2.26 -9.41
N GLY A 295 7.26 -2.74 -9.95
CA GLY A 295 6.05 -3.03 -9.17
C GLY A 295 6.26 -4.11 -8.11
N PRO A 296 6.73 -5.32 -8.50
CA PRO A 296 7.08 -6.38 -7.56
C PRO A 296 8.13 -5.96 -6.52
N ILE A 297 9.22 -5.29 -6.92
CA ILE A 297 10.26 -4.79 -6.00
C ILE A 297 9.65 -3.83 -4.97
N PHE A 298 8.83 -2.89 -5.44
CA PHE A 298 8.16 -1.92 -4.57
C PHE A 298 7.18 -2.59 -3.62
N CYS A 299 6.41 -3.58 -4.09
CA CYS A 299 5.56 -4.41 -3.23
C CYS A 299 6.35 -5.14 -2.15
N GLY A 300 7.49 -5.75 -2.51
CA GLY A 300 8.38 -6.42 -1.58
C GLY A 300 8.84 -5.52 -0.43
N SER A 301 9.14 -4.26 -0.74
CA SER A 301 9.56 -3.28 0.25
C SER A 301 8.50 -3.04 1.36
N PHE A 302 7.20 -3.12 1.04
CA PHE A 302 6.15 -2.99 2.04
C PHE A 302 6.11 -4.16 3.01
N ILE A 303 6.45 -5.36 2.55
CA ILE A 303 6.50 -6.57 3.37
C ILE A 303 7.68 -6.46 4.33
N GLY A 304 8.80 -5.91 3.87
CA GLY A 304 9.97 -5.55 4.69
C GLY A 304 9.69 -4.51 5.77
N MET A 305 8.60 -3.74 5.68
CA MET A 305 8.14 -2.83 6.75
C MET A 305 7.43 -3.55 7.90
N SER A 306 7.09 -4.83 7.76
CA SER A 306 6.40 -5.58 8.81
C SER A 306 7.20 -5.55 10.11
N ALA A 307 6.49 -5.46 11.23
CA ALA A 307 7.11 -5.48 12.55
C ALA A 307 7.88 -6.80 12.76
N PRO A 308 9.02 -6.80 13.47
CA PRO A 308 9.77 -8.03 13.75
C PRO A 308 8.93 -9.10 14.46
N GLY A 309 7.98 -8.70 15.32
CA GLY A 309 7.04 -9.65 15.93
C GLY A 309 6.01 -10.25 14.98
N LYS A 310 5.89 -9.72 13.75
CA LYS A 310 5.03 -10.28 12.71
C LYS A 310 5.76 -11.24 11.78
N LEU A 311 7.01 -10.91 11.42
CA LEU A 311 7.90 -11.69 10.55
C LEU A 311 9.31 -11.74 11.17
N PRO A 312 9.54 -12.63 12.16
CA PRO A 312 10.77 -12.62 12.96
C PRO A 312 11.99 -13.03 12.14
N THR A 313 11.87 -14.07 11.32
CA THR A 313 12.98 -14.69 10.58
C THR A 313 13.04 -14.21 9.13
N LEU A 314 14.22 -14.34 8.51
CA LEU A 314 14.36 -14.09 7.06
C LEU A 314 13.49 -15.06 6.24
N THR A 315 13.38 -16.31 6.68
CA THR A 315 12.50 -17.31 6.05
C THR A 315 11.04 -16.87 6.06
N SER A 316 10.56 -16.30 7.18
CA SER A 316 9.20 -15.76 7.27
C SER A 316 8.97 -14.57 6.32
N LEU A 317 9.98 -13.71 6.17
CA LEU A 317 9.94 -12.62 5.20
C LEU A 317 9.87 -13.15 3.76
N VAL A 318 10.72 -14.12 3.41
CA VAL A 318 10.74 -14.73 2.07
C VAL A 318 9.40 -15.43 1.77
N GLY A 319 8.85 -16.17 2.73
CA GLY A 319 7.54 -16.81 2.60
C GLY A 319 6.42 -15.80 2.37
N ALA A 320 6.36 -14.72 3.16
CA ALA A 320 5.39 -13.64 2.97
C ALA A 320 5.57 -12.92 1.61
N CYS A 321 6.81 -12.69 1.17
CA CYS A 321 7.12 -12.15 -0.16
C CYS A 321 6.64 -13.06 -1.29
N ALA A 322 6.83 -14.38 -1.17
CA ALA A 322 6.35 -15.34 -2.15
C ALA A 322 4.83 -15.34 -2.25
N MET A 323 4.12 -15.36 -1.11
CA MET A 323 2.66 -15.26 -1.09
C MET A 323 2.18 -13.93 -1.68
N ALA A 324 2.83 -12.81 -1.35
CA ALA A 324 2.48 -11.51 -1.92
C ALA A 324 2.71 -11.44 -3.44
N GLY A 325 3.78 -12.06 -3.95
CA GLY A 325 4.02 -12.17 -5.39
C GLY A 325 2.91 -12.97 -6.09
N ALA A 326 2.47 -14.08 -5.49
CA ALA A 326 1.31 -14.83 -5.96
C ALA A 326 0.02 -13.99 -5.91
N CYS A 327 -0.21 -13.23 -4.83
CA CYS A 327 -1.33 -12.30 -4.72
C CYS A 327 -1.29 -11.20 -5.80
N GLN A 328 -0.11 -10.67 -6.16
CA GLN A 328 0.00 -9.69 -7.25
C GLN A 328 -0.46 -10.28 -8.59
N VAL A 329 -0.04 -11.50 -8.89
CA VAL A 329 -0.48 -12.23 -10.09
C VAL A 329 -1.98 -12.48 -10.04
N ALA A 330 -2.52 -12.96 -8.92
CA ALA A 330 -3.96 -13.20 -8.76
C ALA A 330 -4.80 -11.92 -8.86
N MET A 331 -4.27 -10.77 -8.43
CA MET A 331 -4.92 -9.46 -8.54
C MET A 331 -4.76 -8.82 -9.93
N THR A 332 -3.97 -9.44 -10.81
CA THR A 332 -3.85 -9.01 -12.21
C THR A 332 -5.18 -9.31 -12.91
N GLY A 333 -5.83 -8.27 -13.44
CA GLY A 333 -7.15 -8.37 -14.07
C GLY A 333 -8.30 -7.94 -13.16
N VAL A 334 -8.35 -8.42 -11.90
CA VAL A 334 -9.47 -8.16 -10.97
C VAL A 334 -9.63 -6.69 -10.63
N LEU A 335 -8.51 -5.98 -10.45
CA LEU A 335 -8.53 -4.55 -10.15
C LEU A 335 -8.16 -3.74 -11.39
N LEU A 336 -8.97 -2.73 -11.70
CA LEU A 336 -8.81 -1.80 -12.83
C LEU A 336 -7.39 -1.22 -12.91
N GLY A 337 -6.75 -1.28 -14.09
CA GLY A 337 -5.43 -0.68 -14.30
C GLY A 337 -5.39 0.79 -13.85
N GLY A 338 -4.38 1.16 -13.06
CA GLY A 338 -4.27 2.53 -12.54
C GLY A 338 -5.08 2.82 -11.26
N TRP A 339 -5.55 1.82 -10.53
CA TRP A 339 -6.01 1.97 -9.14
C TRP A 339 -4.85 2.09 -8.15
N GLY A 340 -4.96 3.02 -7.20
CA GLY A 340 -3.99 3.21 -6.13
C GLY A 340 -4.10 2.15 -5.02
N GLY A 341 -2.98 1.78 -4.40
CA GLY A 341 -2.97 0.89 -3.23
C GLY A 341 -2.92 -0.63 -3.49
N LYS A 342 -3.00 -1.07 -4.75
CA LYS A 342 -2.98 -2.52 -5.09
C LYS A 342 -1.76 -3.27 -4.57
N LEU A 343 -0.56 -2.71 -4.78
CA LEU A 343 0.70 -3.34 -4.38
C LEU A 343 0.77 -3.50 -2.86
N GLY A 344 0.34 -2.49 -2.10
CA GLY A 344 0.27 -2.61 -0.64
C GLY A 344 -0.80 -3.59 -0.18
N THR A 345 -1.93 -3.70 -0.90
CA THR A 345 -2.94 -4.74 -0.64
C THR A 345 -2.37 -6.15 -0.86
N ALA A 346 -1.66 -6.38 -1.96
CA ALA A 346 -1.00 -7.66 -2.22
C ALA A 346 0.05 -8.00 -1.15
N ALA A 347 0.84 -7.01 -0.72
CA ALA A 347 1.78 -7.16 0.39
C ALA A 347 1.07 -7.55 1.69
N LEU A 348 -0.04 -6.88 2.03
CA LEU A 348 -0.83 -7.18 3.22
C LEU A 348 -1.39 -8.60 3.17
N LEU A 349 -2.00 -8.98 2.05
CA LEU A 349 -2.52 -10.34 1.84
C LEU A 349 -1.43 -11.38 1.98
N GLY A 350 -0.24 -11.15 1.40
CA GLY A 350 0.89 -12.07 1.55
C GLY A 350 1.32 -12.27 3.00
N VAL A 351 1.38 -11.20 3.81
CA VAL A 351 1.70 -11.29 5.24
C VAL A 351 0.62 -12.03 6.03
N VAL A 352 -0.66 -11.75 5.76
CA VAL A 352 -1.79 -12.40 6.44
C VAL A 352 -1.88 -13.88 6.08
N LEU A 353 -1.78 -14.22 4.79
CA LEU A 353 -1.82 -15.60 4.30
C LEU A 353 -0.66 -16.42 4.85
N TYR A 354 0.57 -15.88 4.82
CA TYR A 354 1.73 -16.57 5.38
C TYR A 354 1.52 -16.89 6.87
N ARG A 355 1.08 -15.92 7.66
CA ARG A 355 0.81 -16.13 9.10
C ARG A 355 -0.35 -17.09 9.35
N GLY A 356 -1.41 -17.01 8.55
CA GLY A 356 -2.53 -17.95 8.63
C GLY A 356 -2.07 -19.39 8.36
N LEU A 357 -1.22 -19.57 7.34
CA LEU A 357 -0.68 -20.87 6.98
C LEU A 357 0.23 -21.44 8.08
N THR A 358 1.15 -20.64 8.64
CA THR A 358 2.02 -21.16 9.72
C THR A 358 1.24 -21.45 11.01
N HIS A 359 0.18 -20.68 11.29
CA HIS A 359 -0.72 -20.99 12.40
C HIS A 359 -1.48 -22.31 12.19
N LEU A 360 -1.87 -22.64 10.96
CA LEU A 360 -2.56 -23.90 10.63
C LEU A 360 -1.64 -25.11 10.64
N ILE A 361 -0.39 -24.96 10.20
CA ILE A 361 0.60 -26.04 10.21
C ILE A 361 1.03 -26.40 11.65
N GLY A 362 0.72 -25.52 12.62
CA GLY A 362 1.22 -25.61 13.98
C GLY A 362 2.69 -25.21 13.96
N GLU A 363 2.98 -23.97 14.35
CA GLU A 363 4.38 -23.55 14.51
C GLU A 363 5.05 -24.56 15.44
N PRO A 364 6.08 -25.31 14.99
CA PRO A 364 6.87 -26.12 15.89
C PRO A 364 7.41 -25.14 16.91
N SER A 365 6.97 -25.27 18.16
CA SER A 365 7.28 -24.38 19.27
C SER A 365 8.74 -24.00 19.21
N THR A 366 9.04 -22.89 18.54
CA THR A 366 10.41 -22.40 18.43
C THR A 366 10.56 -21.71 19.76
N GLU A 367 10.92 -22.56 20.72
CA GLU A 367 11.27 -22.29 22.10
C GLU A 367 11.84 -20.88 22.12
N LEU A 368 11.01 -19.96 22.66
CA LEU A 368 11.25 -18.54 22.61
C LEU A 368 12.72 -18.35 22.95
N THR A 369 13.51 -17.89 21.99
CA THR A 369 14.88 -17.47 22.27
C THR A 369 14.71 -16.50 23.43
N PRO A 370 15.21 -16.83 24.63
CA PRO A 370 14.78 -16.20 25.86
C PRO A 370 14.91 -14.72 25.65
N LYS A 371 13.78 -14.00 25.75
CA LYS A 371 13.73 -12.54 25.66
C LYS A 371 14.89 -12.08 26.53
N PRO A 372 15.94 -11.45 25.97
CA PRO A 372 17.14 -11.14 26.74
C PRO A 372 16.64 -10.45 27.98
N MET A 373 16.83 -11.08 29.14
CA MET A 373 16.43 -10.47 30.40
C MET A 373 17.13 -9.13 30.36
N VAL A 374 16.34 -8.07 30.24
CA VAL A 374 16.84 -6.73 30.43
C VAL A 374 17.23 -6.77 31.89
N THR A 375 18.51 -7.06 32.15
CA THR A 375 19.13 -6.83 33.44
C THR A 375 18.85 -5.38 33.69
N HIS A 376 17.87 -5.11 34.54
CA HIS A 376 17.61 -3.78 35.04
C HIS A 376 18.93 -3.35 35.67
N GLU A 377 19.72 -2.55 34.95
CA GLU A 377 20.79 -1.82 35.59
C GLU A 377 20.12 -1.05 36.74
N PRO A 378 20.63 -1.19 37.98
CA PRO A 378 20.07 -0.50 39.11
C PRO A 378 20.03 0.98 38.79
N VAL A 379 18.83 1.56 38.78
CA VAL A 379 18.64 3.00 38.62
C VAL A 379 19.49 3.67 39.70
N PRO A 380 20.48 4.50 39.34
CA PRO A 380 21.30 5.16 40.35
C PRO A 380 20.38 5.96 41.26
N VAL A 381 20.37 5.60 42.54
CA VAL A 381 19.64 6.30 43.58
C VAL A 381 20.23 7.70 43.65
N ILE A 382 19.52 8.68 43.11
CA ILE A 382 19.86 10.09 43.25
C ILE A 382 19.69 10.41 44.73
N SER A 383 20.81 10.52 45.44
CA SER A 383 20.83 11.00 46.82
C SER A 383 20.31 12.43 46.85
N PRO A 384 19.42 12.81 47.79
CA PRO A 384 19.02 14.19 47.94
C PRO A 384 20.24 15.03 48.28
N VAL A 385 20.48 16.07 47.46
CA VAL A 385 21.45 17.13 47.76
C VAL A 385 20.94 17.84 49.02
N GLN A 386 21.70 17.74 50.11
CA GLN A 386 21.48 18.51 51.33
C GLN A 386 22.00 19.94 51.18
#